data_AF-A0A167GWI0-F1
#
_entry.id   AF-A0A167GWI0-F1
#
_cell.length_a   1.000
_cell.length_b   1.000
_cell.length_c   1.000
_cell.angle_alpha   90.00
_cell.angle_beta   90.00
_cell.angle_gamma   90.00
#
_symmetry.space_group_name_H-M   'P 1'
#
loop_
_entity.id
_entity.type
_entity.pdbx_description
1 polymer ?
#
loop_
_entity_poly.entity_id
_entity_poly.type
_entity_poly.pdbx_seq_one_letter_code
_entity_poly.pdbx_strand_id
1 'polypeptide(L)'
;MNRAASFIARRAGLVLAGLLAAAGVQAAARTDICYSAQTPPGAAPPTNATVFACPQAGNRTVPELAAAGWRVVRMAPVVADGGAAVRQQLLVRDDTLFVSGFEPT
;
A
#
# COMPACT_ATOMS: atom_id res chain seq x y z
N MET A 1 -20.00 62.75 26.96
CA MET A 1 -19.33 62.21 25.75
C MET A 1 -17.95 61.72 26.13
N ASN A 2 -17.64 60.47 25.74
CA ASN A 2 -16.31 59.90 25.44
C ASN A 2 -15.53 59.12 26.53
N ARG A 3 -15.61 57.79 26.33
CA ARG A 3 -14.52 56.78 26.29
C ARG A 3 -14.16 56.05 27.59
N ALA A 4 -15.00 55.04 27.85
CA ALA A 4 -14.60 53.76 28.41
C ALA A 4 -13.57 53.03 27.52
N ALA A 5 -12.96 51.99 28.09
CA ALA A 5 -12.17 50.92 27.47
C ALA A 5 -10.64 51.10 27.41
N SER A 6 -9.97 50.63 28.46
CA SER A 6 -8.60 50.11 28.36
C SER A 6 -8.34 49.08 29.45
N PHE A 7 -8.94 47.90 29.34
CA PHE A 7 -8.63 46.75 30.21
C PHE A 7 -8.80 45.38 29.52
N ILE A 8 -8.69 45.31 28.20
CA ILE A 8 -8.85 44.03 27.48
C ILE A 8 -7.77 43.87 26.40
N ALA A 9 -6.52 44.09 26.79
CA ALA A 9 -5.38 43.80 25.93
C ALA A 9 -4.37 43.00 26.75
N ARG A 10 -4.60 41.69 26.92
CA ARG A 10 -3.55 40.73 27.36
C ARG A 10 -3.90 39.24 27.36
N ARG A 11 -5.07 38.79 26.88
CA ARG A 11 -5.44 37.35 26.91
C ARG A 11 -5.98 36.80 25.60
N ALA A 12 -5.52 37.30 24.46
CA ALA A 12 -5.86 36.74 23.15
C ALA A 12 -4.57 36.31 22.44
N GLY A 13 -4.04 35.15 22.79
CA GLY A 13 -2.79 34.70 22.18
C GLY A 13 -2.36 33.31 22.59
N LEU A 14 -3.25 32.31 22.56
CA LEU A 14 -2.85 30.90 22.68
C LEU A 14 -4.01 29.93 22.35
N VAL A 15 -4.57 29.99 21.14
CA VAL A 15 -5.53 28.95 20.68
C VAL A 15 -5.22 28.45 19.25
N LEU A 16 -4.10 28.86 18.64
CA LEU A 16 -3.81 28.56 17.23
C LEU A 16 -2.64 27.57 17.02
N ALA A 17 -2.48 26.58 17.90
CA ALA A 17 -1.43 25.54 17.74
C ALA A 17 -1.95 24.09 17.74
N GLY A 18 -3.25 23.87 17.97
CA GLY A 18 -3.81 22.51 18.11
C GLY A 18 -4.30 21.84 16.82
N LEU A 19 -4.46 22.58 15.72
CA LEU A 19 -5.19 22.11 14.53
C LEU A 19 -4.30 21.50 13.42
N LEU A 20 -2.97 21.50 13.54
CA LEU A 20 -2.09 20.94 12.51
C LEU A 20 -1.73 19.45 12.70
N ALA A 21 -2.21 18.78 13.75
CA ALA A 21 -1.90 17.36 13.99
C ALA A 21 -2.80 16.36 13.23
N ALA A 22 -3.74 16.84 12.41
CA ALA A 22 -4.62 16.00 11.59
C ALA A 22 -4.11 15.77 10.15
N ALA A 23 -2.85 16.12 9.86
CA ALA A 23 -2.19 15.68 8.64
C ALA A 23 -1.98 14.16 8.75
N GLY A 24 -2.99 13.42 8.29
CA GLY A 24 -3.10 11.98 8.40
C GLY A 24 -1.81 11.28 8.04
N VAL A 25 -1.36 10.40 8.93
CA VAL A 25 -0.41 9.35 8.59
C VAL A 25 -1.11 8.46 7.57
N GLN A 26 -0.97 8.81 6.29
CA GLN A 26 -1.45 7.98 5.19
C GLN A 26 -0.68 6.67 5.29
N ALA A 27 -1.36 5.60 5.69
CA ALA A 27 -0.78 4.27 5.79
C ALA A 27 -0.32 3.86 4.38
N ALA A 28 0.95 4.09 4.04
CA ALA A 28 1.48 3.87 2.70
C ALA A 28 1.03 2.51 2.16
N ALA A 29 0.31 2.53 1.03
CA ALA A 29 -0.18 1.32 0.38
C ALA A 29 1.01 0.40 0.12
N ARG A 30 1.04 -0.75 0.80
CA ARG A 30 2.17 -1.68 0.71
C ARG A 30 2.05 -2.43 -0.60
N THR A 31 3.09 -2.37 -1.43
CA THR A 31 3.20 -3.14 -2.67
C THR A 31 4.26 -4.20 -2.49
N ASP A 32 3.95 -5.42 -2.90
CA ASP A 32 4.82 -6.57 -2.75
C ASP A 32 4.97 -7.29 -4.07
N ILE A 33 6.20 -7.68 -4.37
CA ILE A 33 6.53 -8.52 -5.53
C ILE A 33 6.85 -9.91 -5.00
N CYS A 34 5.97 -10.86 -5.29
CA CYS A 34 6.13 -12.24 -4.92
C CYS A 34 6.60 -13.09 -6.09
N TYR A 35 7.30 -14.19 -5.80
CA TYR A 35 7.79 -15.11 -6.81
C TYR A 35 7.36 -16.55 -6.50
N SER A 36 6.96 -17.30 -7.52
CA SER A 36 6.80 -18.75 -7.40
C SER A 36 8.17 -19.45 -7.39
N ALA A 37 8.15 -20.76 -7.10
CA ALA A 37 9.26 -21.63 -7.45
C ALA A 37 9.58 -21.56 -8.97
N GLN A 38 10.82 -21.88 -9.32
CA GLN A 38 11.25 -22.00 -10.70
C GLN A 38 10.65 -23.23 -11.36
N THR A 39 10.19 -23.07 -12.59
CA THR A 39 9.63 -24.13 -13.43
C THR A 39 10.32 -24.13 -14.81
N PRO A 40 10.30 -25.27 -15.52
CA PRO A 40 10.79 -25.33 -16.89
C PRO A 40 10.03 -24.37 -17.82
N PRO A 41 10.66 -23.88 -18.90
CA PRO A 41 9.97 -23.15 -19.96
C PRO A 41 8.79 -23.96 -20.50
N GLY A 42 7.62 -23.33 -20.65
CA GLY A 42 6.40 -24.00 -21.13
C GLY A 42 5.65 -24.81 -20.07
N ALA A 43 6.06 -24.74 -18.80
CA ALA A 43 5.27 -25.30 -17.70
C ALA A 43 3.85 -24.72 -17.65
N ALA A 44 2.93 -25.51 -17.08
CA ALA A 44 1.55 -25.09 -16.90
C ALA A 44 1.46 -23.76 -16.12
N PRO A 45 0.45 -22.92 -16.41
CA PRO A 45 0.20 -21.71 -15.64
C PRO A 45 0.02 -22.01 -14.14
N PRO A 46 0.38 -21.06 -13.26
CA PRO A 46 0.20 -21.23 -11.82
C PRO A 46 -1.29 -21.40 -11.48
N THR A 47 -1.55 -22.28 -10.52
CA THR A 47 -2.90 -22.55 -10.01
C THR A 47 -3.10 -21.89 -8.65
N ASN A 48 -4.32 -21.95 -8.11
CA ASN A 48 -4.62 -21.46 -6.76
C ASN A 48 -3.85 -22.19 -5.64
N ALA A 49 -3.27 -23.35 -5.92
CA ALA A 49 -2.41 -24.08 -4.99
C ALA A 49 -0.93 -23.67 -5.09
N THR A 50 -0.58 -22.78 -6.03
CA THR A 50 0.80 -22.32 -6.21
C THR A 50 1.17 -21.37 -5.07
N VAL A 51 2.24 -21.70 -4.35
CA VAL A 51 2.78 -20.88 -3.29
C VAL A 51 3.70 -19.81 -3.89
N PHE A 52 3.46 -18.56 -3.50
CA PHE A 52 4.28 -17.41 -3.85
C PHE A 52 5.04 -16.95 -2.60
N ALA A 53 6.35 -16.75 -2.75
CA ALA A 53 7.19 -16.18 -1.71
C ALA A 53 7.16 -14.64 -1.82
N CYS A 54 6.53 -13.99 -0.85
CA CYS A 54 6.42 -12.54 -0.74
C CYS A 54 7.30 -12.01 0.41
N PRO A 55 8.02 -10.89 0.25
CA PRO A 55 8.83 -10.31 1.32
C PRO A 55 8.05 -9.84 2.55
N GLN A 56 6.84 -9.28 2.39
CA GLN A 56 6.03 -8.79 3.51
C GLN A 56 4.92 -9.77 3.88
N ALA A 57 4.23 -10.34 2.88
CA ALA A 57 3.12 -11.26 3.12
C ALA A 57 3.57 -12.70 3.49
N GLY A 58 4.85 -13.03 3.30
CA GLY A 58 5.41 -14.36 3.51
C GLY A 58 5.07 -15.34 2.38
N ASN A 59 5.21 -16.64 2.65
CA ASN A 59 4.90 -17.70 1.69
C ASN A 59 3.41 -18.01 1.72
N ARG A 60 2.68 -17.60 0.69
CA ARG A 60 1.21 -17.71 0.62
C ARG A 60 0.73 -18.06 -0.78
N THR A 61 -0.41 -18.70 -0.86
CA THR A 61 -1.17 -18.89 -2.10
C THR A 61 -1.99 -17.64 -2.45
N VAL A 62 -2.47 -17.53 -3.69
CA VAL A 62 -3.33 -16.40 -4.11
C VAL A 62 -4.60 -16.27 -3.24
N PRO A 63 -5.34 -17.35 -2.91
CA PRO A 63 -6.49 -17.25 -2.00
C PRO A 63 -6.12 -16.79 -0.60
N GLU A 64 -4.97 -17.21 -0.06
CA GLU A 64 -4.52 -16.78 1.27
C GLU A 64 -4.09 -15.31 1.29
N LEU A 65 -3.45 -14.83 0.21
CA LEU A 65 -3.13 -13.41 0.03
C LEU A 65 -4.41 -12.57 0.00
N ALA A 66 -5.42 -13.01 -0.76
CA ALA A 66 -6.72 -12.35 -0.82
C ALA A 66 -7.42 -12.33 0.54
N ALA A 67 -7.40 -13.45 1.28
CA ALA A 67 -7.95 -13.53 2.63
C ALA A 67 -7.22 -12.61 3.63
N ALA A 68 -5.94 -12.33 3.40
CA ALA A 68 -5.13 -11.41 4.19
C ALA A 68 -5.29 -9.93 3.76
N GLY A 69 -6.17 -9.62 2.82
CA GLY A 69 -6.43 -8.25 2.35
C GLY A 69 -5.55 -7.78 1.18
N TRP A 70 -4.70 -8.65 0.65
CA TRP A 70 -3.85 -8.33 -0.50
C TRP A 70 -4.60 -8.51 -1.81
N ARG A 71 -4.49 -7.54 -2.71
CA ARG A 71 -5.05 -7.58 -4.04
C ARG A 71 -3.98 -7.90 -5.08
N VAL A 72 -4.24 -8.89 -5.93
CA VAL A 72 -3.39 -9.18 -7.09
C VAL A 72 -3.55 -8.06 -8.11
N VAL A 73 -2.46 -7.38 -8.44
CA VAL A 73 -2.40 -6.31 -9.44
C VAL A 73 -1.99 -6.85 -10.80
N ARG A 74 -0.98 -7.73 -10.82
CA ARG A 74 -0.43 -8.29 -12.06
C ARG A 74 0.24 -9.63 -11.77
N MET A 75 0.12 -10.57 -12.69
CA MET A 75 0.89 -11.81 -12.73
C MET A 75 1.61 -11.90 -14.07
N ALA A 76 2.91 -12.16 -14.07
CA ALA A 76 3.72 -12.26 -15.27
C ALA A 76 4.83 -13.31 -15.13
N PRO A 77 5.11 -14.09 -16.19
CA PRO A 77 6.28 -14.95 -16.21
C PRO A 77 7.55 -14.11 -16.32
N VAL A 78 8.58 -14.49 -15.57
CA VAL A 78 9.91 -13.89 -15.61
C VAL A 78 10.92 -14.98 -15.86
N VAL A 79 11.79 -14.76 -16.84
CA VAL A 79 12.88 -15.68 -17.17
C VAL A 79 13.93 -15.58 -16.07
N ALA A 80 14.29 -16.73 -15.51
CA ALA A 80 15.36 -16.87 -14.55
C ALA A 80 16.55 -17.60 -15.18
N ASP A 81 17.75 -17.33 -14.66
CA ASP A 81 18.98 -18.09 -14.94
C ASP A 81 19.22 -18.38 -16.43
N GLY A 82 19.50 -17.32 -17.20
CA GLY A 82 19.97 -17.44 -18.58
C GLY A 82 18.99 -18.07 -19.59
N GLY A 83 17.69 -18.23 -19.23
CA GLY A 83 16.68 -18.83 -20.11
C GLY A 83 16.31 -20.27 -19.80
N ALA A 84 17.02 -20.92 -18.86
CA ALA A 84 16.81 -22.31 -18.52
C ALA A 84 15.60 -22.54 -17.58
N ALA A 85 15.14 -21.50 -16.89
CA ALA A 85 14.01 -21.57 -15.98
C ALA A 85 13.10 -20.35 -16.10
N VAL A 86 11.83 -20.52 -15.75
CA VAL A 86 10.83 -19.45 -15.66
C VAL A 86 10.29 -19.44 -14.22
N ARG A 87 10.00 -18.26 -13.69
CA ARG A 87 9.27 -18.11 -12.42
C ARG A 87 8.10 -17.16 -12.62
N GLN A 88 7.02 -17.35 -11.87
CA GLN A 88 5.86 -16.46 -11.94
C GLN A 88 6.07 -15.32 -10.94
N GLN A 89 6.08 -14.10 -11.44
CA GLN A 89 6.07 -12.89 -10.63
C GLN A 89 4.63 -12.45 -10.40
N LEU A 90 4.28 -12.24 -9.14
CA LEU A 90 2.99 -11.76 -8.69
C LEU A 90 3.17 -10.41 -8.00
N LEU A 91 2.63 -9.36 -8.58
CA LEU A 91 2.53 -8.05 -7.95
C LEU A 91 1.23 -8.02 -7.14
N VAL A 92 1.37 -7.86 -5.83
CA VAL A 92 0.25 -7.68 -4.90
C VAL A 92 0.32 -6.31 -4.23
N ARG A 93 -0.83 -5.79 -3.83
CA ARG A 93 -0.95 -4.53 -3.10
C ARG A 93 -1.94 -4.68 -1.96
N ASP A 94 -1.60 -4.14 -0.80
CA ASP A 94 -2.52 -3.97 0.31
C ASP A 94 -3.50 -2.83 -0.03
N ASP A 95 -4.79 -3.12 -0.03
CA ASP A 95 -5.85 -2.25 -0.58
C ASP A 95 -6.34 -1.19 0.42
N THR A 96 -5.62 -0.96 1.52
CA THR A 96 -6.04 -0.04 2.59
C THR A 96 -6.07 1.45 2.21
N LEU A 97 -5.68 1.83 1.00
CA LEU A 97 -5.80 3.20 0.48
C LEU A 97 -6.27 3.23 -0.97
N PHE A 98 -7.57 3.20 -1.19
CA PHE A 98 -8.16 3.95 -2.29
C PHE A 98 -8.39 5.40 -1.84
N VAL A 99 -7.35 6.24 -1.90
CA VAL A 99 -7.56 7.69 -1.91
C VAL A 99 -8.09 8.03 -3.30
N SER A 100 -9.41 8.03 -3.45
CA SER A 100 -10.10 8.70 -4.54
C SER A 100 -10.00 10.22 -4.32
N GLY A 101 -8.78 10.76 -4.40
CA GLY A 101 -8.51 12.19 -4.32
C GLY A 101 -8.14 12.69 -5.71
N PHE A 102 -9.13 12.81 -6.58
CA PHE A 102 -9.00 13.71 -7.71
C PHE A 102 -9.18 15.11 -7.10
N GLU A 103 -8.11 15.88 -6.93
CA GLU A 103 -8.22 17.29 -6.54
C GLU A 103 -9.02 18.03 -7.62
N PRO A 104 -10.19 18.63 -7.30
CA PRO A 104 -10.82 19.55 -8.22
C PRO A 104 -10.05 20.89 -8.17
N THR A 105 -9.37 21.21 -9.27
CA THR A 105 -8.89 22.57 -9.57
C THR A 105 -10.05 23.53 -9.79
#